data_AF-A0A920K471-F1
#
_entry.id   AF-A0A920K471-F1
#
_cell.length_a   1.000
_cell.length_b   1.000
_cell.length_c   1.000
_cell.angle_alpha   90.00
_cell.angle_beta   90.00
_cell.angle_gamma   90.00
#
_symmetry.space_group_name_H-M   'P 1'
#
loop_
_entity.id
_entity.type
_entity.pdbx_description
1 polymer ?
#
loop_
_entity_poly.entity_id
_entity_poly.type
_entity_poly.pdbx_seq_one_letter_code
_entity_poly.pdbx_strand_id
1 'polypeptide(L)'
;MSSGASRVIVATDSEKIKSHIEIKCRLHFDIRRSPTGSDRICEALDKSRGSSNQVIVNLQGDEPLINPDTVKHLAILKTNASKT
;
A
#
# COMPACT_ATOMS: atom_id res chain seq x y z
N MET A 1 -6.16 -10.20 7.47
CA MET A 1 -4.89 -9.81 6.82
C MET A 1 -3.77 -10.15 7.77
N SER A 2 -2.71 -10.82 7.31
CA SER A 2 -1.69 -11.40 8.20
C SER A 2 -0.83 -10.36 8.93
N SER A 3 -0.59 -9.19 8.34
CA SER A 3 0.20 -8.10 8.96
C SER A 3 -0.58 -7.19 9.90
N GLY A 4 -1.90 -7.37 10.03
CA GLY A 4 -2.76 -6.47 10.82
C GLY A 4 -3.12 -5.14 10.13
N ALA A 5 -2.76 -4.94 8.86
CA ALA A 5 -3.21 -3.78 8.09
C ALA A 5 -4.75 -3.70 8.03
N SER A 6 -5.31 -2.50 8.19
CA SER A 6 -6.76 -2.27 8.09
C SER A 6 -7.26 -2.29 6.64
N ARG A 7 -6.38 -1.94 5.70
CA ARG A 7 -6.64 -1.90 4.26
C ARG A 7 -5.35 -2.22 3.50
N VAL A 8 -5.48 -2.95 2.39
CA VAL A 8 -4.39 -3.22 1.43
C VAL A 8 -4.86 -2.71 0.07
N ILE A 9 -4.00 -1.92 -0.57
CA ILE A 9 -4.23 -1.31 -1.89
C ILE A 9 -3.09 -1.77 -2.79
N VAL A 10 -3.43 -2.21 -4.01
CA VAL A 10 -2.42 -2.49 -5.03
C VAL A 10 -2.46 -1.37 -6.06
N ALA A 11 -1.33 -0.73 -6.26
CA ALA A 11 -1.16 0.39 -7.17
C ALA A 11 -0.40 -0.10 -8.41
N THR A 12 -1.06 -0.18 -9.57
CA THR A 12 -0.48 -0.74 -10.81
C THR A 12 -1.04 -0.06 -12.06
N ASP A 13 -0.20 0.11 -13.07
CA ASP A 13 -0.56 0.60 -14.41
C ASP A 13 -0.87 -0.53 -15.40
N SER A 14 -0.75 -1.79 -14.97
CA SER A 14 -0.97 -2.96 -15.81
C SER A 14 -2.41 -3.46 -15.70
N GLU A 15 -3.15 -3.35 -16.80
CA GLU A 15 -4.47 -3.97 -16.91
C GLU A 15 -4.41 -5.48 -16.70
N LYS A 16 -3.32 -6.15 -17.09
CA LYS A 16 -3.12 -7.58 -16.81
C LYS A 16 -3.09 -7.85 -15.31
N ILE A 17 -2.30 -7.09 -14.55
CA ILE A 17 -2.22 -7.26 -13.08
C ILE A 17 -3.59 -6.98 -12.47
N LYS A 18 -4.23 -5.88 -12.86
CA LYS A 18 -5.58 -5.49 -12.42
C LYS A 18 -6.59 -6.63 -12.60
N SER A 19 -6.69 -7.22 -13.79
CA SER A 19 -7.63 -8.34 -14.03
C SER A 19 -7.33 -9.57 -13.16
N HIS A 20 -6.07 -9.82 -12.78
CA HIS A 20 -5.73 -10.95 -11.91
C HIS A 20 -6.05 -10.70 -10.43
N ILE A 21 -6.00 -9.45 -9.99
CA ILE A 21 -6.19 -9.08 -8.59
C ILE A 21 -7.59 -8.57 -8.27
N GLU A 22 -8.41 -8.21 -9.25
CA GLU A 22 -9.75 -7.62 -9.06
C GLU A 22 -10.67 -8.51 -8.19
N ILE A 23 -10.48 -9.83 -8.24
CA ILE A 23 -11.22 -10.80 -7.41
C ILE A 23 -10.68 -10.87 -5.97
N LYS A 24 -9.41 -10.47 -5.75
CA LYS A 24 -8.65 -10.70 -4.50
C LYS A 24 -8.31 -9.41 -3.73
N CYS A 25 -8.33 -8.25 -4.39
CA CYS A 25 -7.96 -6.97 -3.83
C CYS A 25 -9.17 -6.04 -3.79
N ARG A 26 -9.36 -5.38 -2.64
CA ARG A 26 -10.51 -4.50 -2.41
C ARG A 26 -10.41 -3.15 -3.13
N LEU A 27 -9.21 -2.74 -3.54
CA LEU A 27 -8.97 -1.44 -4.14
C LEU A 27 -7.70 -1.48 -5.00
N HIS A 28 -7.83 -1.09 -6.26
CA HIS A 28 -6.72 -0.91 -7.21
C HIS A 28 -6.87 0.41 -7.96
N PHE A 29 -5.74 1.02 -8.32
CA PHE A 29 -5.72 2.26 -9.08
C PHE A 29 -4.79 2.13 -10.27
N ASP A 30 -5.32 2.48 -11.45
CA ASP A 30 -4.54 2.69 -12.67
C ASP A 30 -3.76 4.02 -12.53
N ILE A 31 -2.43 3.94 -12.58
CA ILE A 31 -1.51 5.05 -12.30
C ILE A 31 -0.54 5.17 -13.46
N ARG A 32 -0.90 5.97 -14.46
CA ARG A 32 -0.20 6.00 -15.76
C ARG A 32 1.02 6.92 -15.81
N ARG A 33 1.32 7.70 -14.75
CA ARG A 33 2.31 8.81 -14.80
C ARG A 33 3.11 9.07 -13.52
N SER A 34 3.27 8.09 -12.64
CA SER A 34 4.13 8.23 -11.45
C SER A 34 5.55 7.70 -11.74
N PRO A 35 6.59 8.56 -11.78
CA PRO A 35 7.95 8.13 -12.13
C PRO A 35 8.61 7.28 -11.04
N THR A 36 8.19 7.42 -9.78
CA THR A 36 8.72 6.65 -8.65
C THR A 36 7.62 5.90 -7.88
N GLY A 37 8.03 4.93 -7.04
CA GLY A 37 7.12 4.22 -6.15
C GLY A 37 6.41 5.14 -5.14
N SER A 38 7.09 6.19 -4.66
CA SER A 38 6.50 7.16 -3.73
C SER A 38 5.42 8.02 -4.38
N ASP A 39 5.65 8.46 -5.63
CA ASP A 39 4.65 9.22 -6.40
C ASP A 39 3.38 8.38 -6.63
N ARG A 40 3.57 7.08 -6.89
CA ARG A 40 2.48 6.12 -7.09
C ARG A 40 1.62 5.97 -5.84
N ILE A 41 2.24 5.99 -4.66
CA ILE A 41 1.52 5.95 -3.38
C ILE A 41 0.73 7.24 -3.18
N CYS A 42 1.33 8.40 -3.47
CA CYS A 42 0.66 9.70 -3.34
C CYS A 42 -0.65 9.71 -4.17
N GLU A 43 -0.56 9.31 -5.44
CA GLU A 43 -1.73 9.22 -6.32
C GLU A 43 -2.77 8.21 -5.82
N ALA A 44 -2.34 7.06 -5.29
CA ALA A 44 -3.25 6.08 -4.70
C ALA A 44 -3.95 6.60 -3.43
N LEU A 45 -3.27 7.40 -2.62
CA LEU A 45 -3.85 8.00 -1.42
C LEU A 45 -4.92 9.04 -1.76
N ASP A 46 -4.62 9.93 -2.69
CA ASP A 46 -5.54 10.96 -3.17
C ASP A 46 -6.83 10.31 -3.70
N LYS A 47 -6.69 9.28 -4.54
CA LYS A 47 -7.84 8.53 -5.08
C LYS A 47 -8.61 7.76 -3.99
N SER A 48 -7.93 7.30 -2.94
CA SER A 48 -8.56 6.56 -1.83
C SER A 48 -9.21 7.43 -0.75
N ARG A 49 -9.15 8.77 -0.89
CA ARG A 49 -9.55 9.76 0.12
C ARG A 49 -8.91 9.48 1.49
N GLY A 50 -7.63 9.11 1.49
CA GLY A 50 -6.87 8.83 2.70
C GLY A 50 -6.78 10.07 3.60
N SER A 51 -6.84 9.88 4.92
CA SER A 51 -6.56 10.96 5.88
C SER A 51 -5.06 11.12 6.03
N SER A 52 -4.58 12.36 6.21
CA SER A 52 -3.17 12.67 6.50
C SER A 52 -2.65 12.03 7.80
N ASN A 53 -3.54 11.58 8.69
CA ASN A 53 -3.19 10.94 9.96
C ASN A 53 -3.10 9.40 9.87
N GLN A 54 -2.92 8.84 8.66
CA GLN A 54 -2.79 7.40 8.45
C GLN A 54 -1.33 6.99 8.29
N VAL A 55 -0.96 5.86 8.91
CA VAL A 55 0.32 5.20 8.64
C VAL A 55 0.18 4.37 7.37
N ILE A 56 1.07 4.63 6.42
CA ILE A 56 1.13 3.92 5.15
C ILE A 56 2.45 3.19 5.09
N VAL A 57 2.38 1.89 4.81
CA VAL A 57 3.54 1.05 4.57
C VAL A 57 3.59 0.75 3.08
N ASN A 58 4.63 1.24 2.41
CA ASN A 58 4.92 0.82 1.04
C ASN A 58 5.48 -0.60 1.07
N LEU A 59 4.83 -1.53 0.39
CA LEU A 59 5.34 -2.88 0.19
C LEU A 59 5.50 -3.14 -1.30
N GLN A 60 6.74 -3.40 -1.74
CA GLN A 60 6.98 -3.70 -3.14
C GLN A 60 6.44 -5.10 -3.51
N GLY A 61 5.97 -5.24 -4.75
CA GLY A 61 5.32 -6.47 -5.23
C GLY A 61 6.28 -7.62 -5.58
N ASP A 62 7.58 -7.34 -5.63
CA ASP A 62 8.68 -8.30 -5.84
C ASP A 62 9.18 -8.94 -4.53
N GLU A 63 8.50 -8.69 -3.40
CA GLU A 63 8.80 -9.25 -2.07
C GLU A 63 7.78 -10.33 -1.62
N PRO A 64 7.63 -11.46 -2.33
CA PRO A 64 6.58 -12.44 -2.04
C PRO A 64 6.77 -13.21 -0.73
N LEU A 65 8.00 -13.24 -0.19
CA LEU A 65 8.37 -13.99 1.01
C LEU A 65 8.49 -13.11 2.26
N ILE A 66 8.09 -11.84 2.17
CA ILE A 66 8.14 -10.94 3.33
C ILE A 66 7.32 -11.50 4.49
N ASN A 67 7.94 -11.55 5.67
CA ASN A 67 7.21 -11.91 6.88
C ASN A 67 6.18 -10.80 7.20
N PRO A 68 4.88 -11.12 7.34
CA PRO A 68 3.86 -10.15 7.69
C PRO A 68 4.14 -9.37 8.99
N ASP A 69 4.85 -9.98 9.95
CA ASP A 69 5.24 -9.31 11.20
C ASP A 69 6.24 -8.17 10.96
N THR A 70 7.07 -8.24 9.91
CA THR A 70 7.95 -7.14 9.51
C THR A 70 7.15 -5.89 9.17
N VAL A 71 6.06 -6.04 8.39
CA VAL A 71 5.16 -4.94 8.03
C VAL A 71 4.46 -4.39 9.27
N LYS A 72 4.02 -5.26 10.18
CA LYS A 72 3.39 -4.88 11.45
C LYS A 72 4.32 -4.06 12.34
N HIS A 73 5.55 -4.52 12.54
CA HIS A 73 6.53 -3.84 13.38
C HIS A 73 6.89 -2.46 12.81
N LEU A 74 7.05 -2.34 11.49
CA LEU A 74 7.31 -1.06 10.83
C LEU A 74 6.20 -0.04 11.13
N ALA A 75 4.94 -0.47 11.06
CA ALA A 75 3.79 0.39 11.35
C ALA A 75 3.79 0.84 12.84
N ILE A 76 4.05 -0.08 13.77
CA ILE A 76 4.11 0.23 15.21
C ILE A 76 5.22 1.25 15.51
N LEU A 77 6.42 1.05 14.95
CA LEU A 77 7.54 1.97 15.11
C LEU A 77 7.19 3.38 14.64
N LYS A 78 6.54 3.52 13.48
CA LYS A 78 6.11 4.82 12.96
C LYS A 78 5.07 5.49 13.85
N THR A 79 4.07 4.74 14.34
CA THR A 79 3.04 5.28 15.25
C THR A 79 3.62 5.76 16.58
N ASN A 80 4.62 5.07 17.13
CA ASN A 80 5.25 5.46 18.39
C ASN A 80 6.13 6.71 18.24
N ALA A 81 6.85 6.83 17.12
CA ALA A 81 7.66 8.01 16.83
C ALA A 81 6.83 9.30 16.68
N SER A 82 5.57 9.20 16.24
CA SER A 82 4.66 10.35 16.10
C SER A 82 3.98 10.78 17.40
N LYS A 83 4.24 10.11 18.53
CA LYS A 83 3.67 10.44 19.87
C LYS A 83 4.63 11.20 20.78
N THR A 84 5.86 11.43 20.33
CA THR A 84 6.91 12.24 20.96
C THR A 84 7.02 13.56 20.22
#